data_AF-A4TTT9-F1
#
_entry.id   AF-A4TTT9-F1
#
_cell.length_a   1.000
_cell.length_b   1.000
_cell.length_c   1.000
_cell.angle_alpha   90.00
_cell.angle_beta   90.00
_cell.angle_gamma   90.00
#
_symmetry.space_group_name_H-M   'P 1'
#
loop_
_entity.id
_entity.type
_entity.pdbx_description
1 polymer ?
#
loop_
_entity_poly.entity_id
_entity_poly.type
_entity_poly.pdbx_seq_one_letter_code
_entity_poly.pdbx_strand_id
1 'polypeptide(L)'
;MVVAPESGMADLSASALKSSFPFDVTVLHARRGAATFDRELRRIGEIRPDAVYSLLVGGMGGAFIRAYDAAGGKEMAPLYVSSDAVARPLLPAMGDAALDVRAVANWTPDLDSPGNKRLVGDFDGEFGRPASERAARGFDAALLLDAAVKANNGKTHDSEAMRAALRRAEFPSVRGLFHFNHNHQPIMPYHLIKVGRDAKGRLTHETMATLSREWRDPHTASCGLHWPEEYVPVAPKPTKKN
;
A
#
# COMPACT_ATOMS: atom_id res chain seq x y z
N MET A 1 -5.64 18.00 -6.32
CA MET A 1 -4.32 18.67 -6.43
C MET A 1 -3.21 17.70 -6.05
N VAL A 2 -2.03 17.78 -6.69
CA VAL A 2 -0.86 16.96 -6.38
C VAL A 2 0.27 17.85 -5.85
N VAL A 3 0.92 17.45 -4.75
CA VAL A 3 2.16 18.08 -4.25
C VAL A 3 3.30 17.08 -4.45
N ALA A 4 4.34 17.47 -5.18
CA ALA A 4 5.40 16.55 -5.58
C ALA A 4 6.79 17.18 -5.43
N PRO A 5 7.84 16.39 -5.15
CA PRO A 5 9.20 16.93 -5.14
C PRO A 5 9.66 17.27 -6.56
N GLU A 6 10.54 18.26 -6.71
CA GLU A 6 11.22 18.56 -7.99
C GLU A 6 12.15 17.39 -8.41
N SER A 7 11.58 16.44 -9.16
CA SER A 7 12.27 15.24 -9.67
C SER A 7 11.49 14.61 -10.84
N GLY A 8 12.20 14.01 -11.80
CA GLY A 8 11.56 13.37 -12.95
C GLY A 8 10.65 12.18 -12.57
N MET A 9 10.94 11.48 -11.47
CA MET A 9 10.07 10.40 -10.98
C MET A 9 8.71 10.92 -10.51
N ALA A 10 8.69 12.10 -9.87
CA ALA A 10 7.45 12.76 -9.47
C ALA A 10 6.60 13.20 -10.67
N ASP A 11 7.24 13.65 -11.75
CA ASP A 11 6.53 14.02 -12.98
C ASP A 11 5.87 12.81 -13.64
N LEU A 12 6.56 11.67 -13.66
CA LEU A 12 5.99 10.41 -14.12
C LEU A 12 4.80 9.97 -13.26
N SER A 13 4.91 10.04 -11.93
CA SER A 13 3.78 9.72 -11.04
C SER A 13 2.60 10.67 -11.22
N ALA A 14 2.85 11.97 -11.39
CA ALA A 14 1.79 12.94 -11.67
C ALA A 14 1.13 12.71 -13.03
N SER A 15 1.90 12.31 -14.05
CA SER A 15 1.39 11.93 -15.36
C SER A 15 0.53 10.67 -15.30
N ALA A 16 0.97 9.65 -14.56
CA ALA A 16 0.19 8.43 -14.33
C ALA A 16 -1.13 8.72 -13.59
N LEU A 17 -1.13 9.63 -12.61
CA LEU A 17 -2.36 10.08 -11.95
C LEU A 17 -3.31 10.76 -12.94
N LYS A 18 -2.79 11.64 -13.80
CA LYS A 18 -3.56 12.33 -14.84
C LYS A 18 -4.17 11.37 -15.86
N SER A 19 -3.45 10.31 -16.24
CA SER A 19 -3.97 9.32 -17.19
C SER A 19 -4.96 8.34 -16.57
N SER A 20 -4.86 8.09 -15.26
CA SER A 20 -5.70 7.12 -14.55
C SER A 20 -7.04 7.69 -14.08
N PHE A 21 -7.12 9.00 -13.86
CA PHE A 21 -8.31 9.65 -13.29
C PHE A 21 -8.85 10.74 -14.22
N PRO A 22 -10.17 10.80 -14.44
CA PRO A 22 -10.79 11.82 -15.28
C PRO A 22 -10.95 13.18 -14.55
N PHE A 23 -10.04 13.53 -13.64
CA PHE A 23 -10.13 14.73 -12.80
C PHE A 23 -9.11 15.81 -13.22
N ASP A 24 -9.42 17.06 -12.90
CA ASP A 24 -8.49 18.17 -13.09
C ASP A 24 -7.33 18.08 -12.08
N VAL A 25 -6.12 17.84 -12.61
CA VAL A 25 -4.91 17.69 -11.78
C VAL A 25 -3.99 18.90 -11.94
N THR A 26 -4.03 19.78 -10.94
CA THR A 26 -2.96 20.77 -10.69
C THR A 26 -1.81 20.13 -9.92
N VAL A 27 -0.58 20.33 -10.39
CA VAL A 27 0.64 19.84 -9.72
C VAL A 27 1.42 21.02 -9.15
N LEU A 28 1.76 20.95 -7.87
CA LEU A 28 2.67 21.87 -7.19
C LEU A 28 3.98 21.16 -6.92
N HIS A 29 5.07 21.74 -7.41
CA HIS A 29 6.41 21.24 -7.14
C HIS A 29 6.97 21.91 -5.89
N ALA A 30 7.36 21.08 -4.93
CA ALA A 30 8.09 21.47 -3.73
C ALA A 30 9.59 21.28 -3.97
N ARG A 31 10.39 22.25 -3.51
CA ARG A 31 11.85 22.21 -3.63
C ARG A 31 12.40 20.94 -2.99
N ARG A 32 13.33 20.26 -3.68
CA ARG A 32 14.00 19.09 -3.13
C ARG A 32 14.68 19.43 -1.80
N GLY A 33 14.48 18.59 -0.78
CA GLY A 33 15.05 18.80 0.56
C GLY A 33 14.37 19.91 1.37
N ALA A 34 13.23 20.43 0.92
CA ALA A 34 12.44 21.37 1.72
C ALA A 34 12.00 20.75 3.06
N ALA A 35 12.08 21.57 4.11
CA ALA A 35 11.58 21.25 5.45
C ALA A 35 10.32 22.05 5.82
N THR A 36 9.99 23.09 5.04
CA THR A 36 8.81 23.93 5.18
C THR A 36 8.05 23.99 3.85
N PHE A 37 6.74 24.25 3.93
CA PHE A 37 5.82 24.10 2.80
C PHE A 37 4.79 25.24 2.72
N ASP A 38 5.13 26.43 3.25
CA ASP A 38 4.20 27.57 3.38
C ASP A 38 3.61 27.99 2.03
N ARG A 39 4.42 27.94 0.96
CA ARG A 39 3.98 28.24 -0.40
C ARG A 39 2.93 27.24 -0.88
N GLU A 40 3.21 25.95 -0.71
CA GLU A 40 2.31 24.88 -1.15
C GLU A 40 1.00 24.93 -0.37
N LEU A 41 1.07 25.13 0.95
CA LEU A 41 -0.10 25.22 1.82
C LEU A 41 -0.97 26.44 1.51
N ARG A 42 -0.37 27.62 1.32
CA ARG A 42 -1.11 28.82 0.89
C ARG A 42 -1.85 28.56 -0.42
N ARG A 43 -1.17 27.92 -1.38
CA ARG A 43 -1.78 27.62 -2.68
C ARG A 43 -2.91 26.60 -2.60
N ILE A 44 -2.79 25.60 -1.71
CA ILE A 44 -3.88 24.66 -1.41
C ILE A 44 -5.09 25.42 -0.85
N GLY A 45 -4.87 26.32 0.13
CA GLY A 45 -5.94 27.12 0.72
C GLY A 45 -6.63 28.08 -0.25
N GLU A 46 -5.88 28.66 -1.21
CA GLU A 46 -6.44 29.51 -2.27
C GLU A 46 -7.32 28.72 -3.25
N ILE A 47 -6.85 27.55 -3.69
CA ILE A 47 -7.54 26.74 -4.70
C ILE A 47 -8.72 25.98 -4.09
N ARG A 48 -8.61 25.54 -2.84
CA ARG A 48 -9.57 24.65 -2.16
C ARG A 48 -9.89 23.41 -3.00
N PRO A 49 -8.88 22.55 -3.28
CA PRO A 49 -9.11 21.35 -4.08
C PRO A 49 -9.96 20.33 -3.32
N ASP A 50 -10.68 19.46 -4.03
CA ASP A 50 -11.47 18.38 -3.40
C ASP A 50 -10.61 17.35 -2.66
N ALA A 51 -9.33 17.23 -3.04
CA ALA A 51 -8.35 16.38 -2.40
C ALA A 51 -6.93 16.87 -2.70
N VAL A 52 -6.01 16.57 -1.77
CA VAL A 52 -4.57 16.73 -1.96
C VAL A 52 -3.93 15.35 -2.00
N TYR A 53 -3.13 15.07 -3.03
CA TYR A 53 -2.30 13.89 -3.11
C TYR A 53 -0.82 14.29 -3.00
N SER A 54 -0.14 13.90 -1.93
CA SER A 54 1.28 14.21 -1.73
C SER A 54 2.16 13.04 -2.15
N LEU A 55 3.05 13.31 -3.10
CA LEU A 55 4.13 12.44 -3.55
C LEU A 55 5.42 12.62 -2.71
N LEU A 56 5.36 13.41 -1.64
CA LEU A 56 6.49 13.63 -0.73
C LEU A 56 6.67 12.41 0.18
N VAL A 57 7.90 11.90 0.27
CA VAL A 57 8.25 10.73 1.07
C VAL A 57 9.37 11.04 2.07
N GLY A 58 9.64 10.11 2.98
CA GLY A 58 10.70 10.24 3.98
C GLY A 58 10.53 11.48 4.85
N GLY A 59 11.63 12.19 5.11
CA GLY A 59 11.63 13.40 5.93
C GLY A 59 10.72 14.52 5.39
N MET A 60 10.66 14.69 4.06
CA MET A 60 9.78 15.67 3.42
C MET A 60 8.31 15.32 3.61
N GLY A 61 7.94 14.05 3.44
CA GLY A 61 6.57 13.57 3.63
C GLY A 61 6.07 13.82 5.06
N GLY A 62 6.87 13.43 6.05
CA GLY A 62 6.54 13.67 7.46
C GLY A 62 6.46 15.15 7.83
N ALA A 63 7.37 15.99 7.30
CA ALA A 63 7.33 17.44 7.51
C ALA A 63 6.11 18.08 6.86
N PHE A 64 5.74 17.66 5.65
CA PHE A 64 4.55 18.15 4.96
C PHE A 64 3.27 17.76 5.70
N ILE A 65 3.13 16.51 6.15
CA ILE A 65 1.96 16.06 6.93
C ILE A 65 1.79 16.92 8.19
N ARG A 66 2.87 17.18 8.95
CA ARG A 66 2.81 18.05 10.13
C ARG A 66 2.43 19.49 9.78
N ALA A 67 3.01 20.04 8.72
CA ALA A 67 2.70 21.40 8.28
C ALA A 67 1.26 21.52 7.77
N TYR A 68 0.76 20.49 7.08
CA TYR A 68 -0.63 20.41 6.60
C TYR A 68 -1.62 20.41 7.74
N ASP A 69 -1.39 19.59 8.77
CA ASP A 69 -2.21 19.55 9.99
C ASP A 69 -2.18 20.89 10.73
N ALA A 70 -0.98 21.45 10.97
CA ALA A 70 -0.81 22.73 11.68
C ALA A 70 -1.49 23.91 10.97
N ALA A 71 -1.62 23.86 9.64
CA ALA A 71 -2.33 24.86 8.85
C ALA A 71 -3.86 24.67 8.82
N GLY A 72 -4.41 23.68 9.52
CA GLY A 72 -5.83 23.32 9.44
C GLY A 72 -6.20 22.61 8.13
N GLY A 73 -5.22 22.03 7.43
CA GLY A 73 -5.39 21.43 6.11
C GLY A 73 -6.41 20.29 6.07
N LYS A 74 -6.64 19.60 7.19
CA LYS A 74 -7.67 18.54 7.31
C LYS A 74 -9.08 19.07 7.03
N GLU A 75 -9.35 20.35 7.36
CA GLU A 75 -10.61 21.03 7.03
C GLU A 75 -10.63 21.58 5.60
N MET A 76 -9.45 21.80 5.00
CA MET A 76 -9.35 22.30 3.63
C MET A 76 -9.65 21.20 2.61
N ALA A 77 -9.01 20.04 2.77
CA ALA A 77 -9.17 18.88 1.88
C ALA A 77 -8.62 17.61 2.53
N PRO A 78 -9.17 16.42 2.21
CA PRO A 78 -8.56 15.16 2.59
C PRO A 78 -7.16 15.00 1.97
N LEU A 79 -6.19 14.62 2.81
CA LEU A 79 -4.82 14.35 2.39
C LEU A 79 -4.64 12.87 2.07
N TYR A 80 -4.22 12.59 0.84
CA TYR A 80 -3.82 11.29 0.35
C TYR A 80 -2.31 11.24 0.15
N VAL A 81 -1.70 10.10 0.45
CA VAL A 81 -0.27 9.85 0.28
C VAL A 81 -0.02 8.42 -0.19
N SER A 82 1.21 8.12 -0.60
CA SER A 82 1.68 6.73 -0.70
C SER A 82 1.65 6.05 0.67
N SER A 83 1.29 4.75 0.75
CA SER A 83 1.33 4.01 2.02
C SER A 83 2.72 4.02 2.67
N ASP A 84 3.79 4.13 1.88
CA ASP A 84 5.16 4.27 2.38
C ASP A 84 5.39 5.58 3.12
N ALA A 85 4.70 6.67 2.76
CA ALA A 85 4.82 7.96 3.45
C ALA A 85 4.22 7.91 4.87
N VAL A 86 3.23 7.06 5.10
CA VAL A 86 2.62 6.80 6.41
C VAL A 86 2.97 5.41 6.93
N ALA A 87 4.11 4.87 6.53
CA ALA A 87 4.56 3.56 7.01
C ALA A 87 4.73 3.58 8.54
N ARG A 88 4.36 2.48 9.21
CA ARG A 88 4.40 2.34 10.68
C ARG A 88 5.68 2.88 11.34
N PRO A 89 6.90 2.61 10.84
CA PRO A 89 8.14 3.17 11.40
C PRO A 89 8.18 4.69 11.50
N LEU A 90 7.45 5.40 10.62
CA LEU A 90 7.45 6.85 10.51
C LEU A 90 6.34 7.50 11.34
N LEU A 91 5.22 6.80 11.60
CA LEU A 91 4.06 7.35 12.30
C LEU A 91 4.40 8.01 13.65
N PRO A 92 5.24 7.43 14.53
CA PRO A 92 5.59 8.08 15.80
C PRO A 92 6.22 9.47 15.63
N ALA A 93 6.99 9.71 14.56
CA ALA A 93 7.62 10.99 14.29
C ALA A 93 6.64 12.03 13.70
N MET A 94 5.48 11.59 13.22
CA MET A 94 4.41 12.46 12.75
C MET A 94 3.44 12.81 13.88
N GLY A 95 3.23 11.88 14.81
CA GLY A 95 2.25 12.04 15.89
C GLY A 95 0.84 12.23 15.33
N ASP A 96 0.03 12.99 16.05
CA ASP A 96 -1.39 13.20 15.76
C ASP A 96 -1.66 13.90 14.43
N ALA A 97 -0.66 14.60 13.88
CA ALA A 97 -0.74 15.18 12.55
C ALA A 97 -1.03 14.13 11.45
N ALA A 98 -0.60 12.88 11.66
CA ALA A 98 -0.87 11.80 10.72
C ALA A 98 -2.31 11.31 10.76
N LEU A 99 -3.08 11.55 11.84
CA LEU A 99 -4.46 11.06 11.95
C LEU A 99 -5.31 11.50 10.76
N ASP A 100 -6.16 10.59 10.27
CA ASP A 100 -7.03 10.74 9.11
C ASP A 100 -6.31 10.98 7.76
N VAL A 101 -4.97 10.97 7.71
CA VAL A 101 -4.23 10.91 6.44
C VAL A 101 -4.53 9.57 5.77
N ARG A 102 -4.87 9.62 4.48
CA ARG A 102 -5.35 8.49 3.70
C ARG A 102 -4.27 7.94 2.79
N ALA A 103 -4.29 6.63 2.57
CA ALA A 103 -3.42 5.96 1.60
C ALA A 103 -4.14 4.77 0.98
N VAL A 104 -3.58 4.24 -0.09
CA VAL A 104 -3.99 2.93 -0.61
C VAL A 104 -2.91 1.91 -0.24
N ALA A 105 -3.30 0.81 0.39
CA ALA A 105 -2.40 -0.24 0.84
C ALA A 105 -2.91 -1.62 0.41
N ASN A 106 -1.99 -2.56 0.27
CA ASN A 106 -2.29 -3.95 -0.12
C ASN A 106 -2.36 -4.91 1.09
N TRP A 107 -2.34 -4.34 2.30
CA TRP A 107 -2.51 -5.02 3.57
C TRP A 107 -2.84 -3.99 4.66
N THR A 108 -3.63 -4.41 5.65
CA THR A 108 -3.88 -3.63 6.86
C THR A 108 -3.86 -4.52 8.10
N PRO A 109 -3.50 -3.98 9.28
CA PRO A 109 -3.54 -4.74 10.52
C PRO A 109 -4.93 -5.25 10.90
N ASP A 110 -5.99 -4.59 10.43
CA ASP A 110 -7.38 -4.90 10.77
C ASP A 110 -8.08 -5.85 9.77
N LEU A 111 -7.36 -6.43 8.80
CA LEU A 111 -7.93 -7.46 7.93
C LEU A 111 -8.49 -8.63 8.74
N ASP A 112 -9.74 -9.00 8.47
CA ASP A 112 -10.43 -10.09 9.14
C ASP A 112 -10.09 -11.45 8.51
N SER A 113 -8.83 -11.87 8.63
CA SER A 113 -8.38 -13.21 8.25
C SER A 113 -7.63 -13.88 9.41
N PRO A 114 -7.76 -15.21 9.59
CA PRO A 114 -7.01 -15.92 10.64
C PRO A 114 -5.50 -15.72 10.53
N GLY A 115 -4.97 -15.73 9.31
CA GLY A 115 -3.55 -15.49 9.03
C GLY A 115 -3.09 -14.10 9.44
N ASN A 116 -3.90 -13.07 9.13
CA ASN A 116 -3.59 -11.70 9.53
C ASN A 116 -3.65 -11.51 11.05
N LYS A 117 -4.71 -11.99 11.70
CA LYS A 117 -4.85 -11.89 13.17
C LYS A 117 -3.68 -12.54 13.88
N ARG A 118 -3.24 -13.71 13.40
CA ARG A 118 -2.06 -14.40 13.93
C ARG A 118 -0.79 -13.58 13.71
N LEU A 119 -0.54 -13.09 12.49
CA LEU A 119 0.63 -12.24 12.23
C LEU A 119 0.66 -11.02 13.16
N VAL A 120 -0.46 -10.30 13.28
CA VAL A 120 -0.52 -9.09 14.10
C VAL A 120 -0.28 -9.40 15.58
N GLY A 121 -0.90 -10.46 16.10
CA GLY A 121 -0.70 -10.90 17.48
C GLY A 121 0.72 -11.37 17.78
N ASP A 122 1.23 -12.30 16.98
CA ASP A 122 2.57 -12.88 17.14
C ASP A 122 3.66 -11.80 17.00
N PHE A 123 3.50 -10.88 16.04
CA PHE A 123 4.46 -9.80 15.82
C PHE A 123 4.47 -8.78 16.97
N ASP A 124 3.30 -8.40 17.49
CA ASP A 124 3.23 -7.49 18.64
C ASP A 124 3.78 -8.13 19.91
N GLY A 125 3.54 -9.44 20.11
CA GLY A 125 4.09 -10.20 21.22
C GLY A 125 5.62 -10.33 21.19
N GLU A 126 6.18 -10.65 20.03
CA GLU A 126 7.63 -10.85 19.85
C GLU A 126 8.40 -9.53 19.87
N PHE A 127 7.90 -8.50 19.18
CA PHE A 127 8.66 -7.27 18.93
C PHE A 127 8.18 -6.06 19.73
N GLY A 128 7.12 -6.20 20.54
CA GLY A 128 6.57 -5.12 21.37
C GLY A 128 6.03 -3.92 20.58
N ARG A 129 5.73 -4.10 19.29
CA ARG A 129 5.25 -3.02 18.40
C ARG A 129 4.29 -3.55 17.34
N PRO A 130 3.42 -2.70 16.77
CA PRO A 130 2.54 -3.11 15.68
C PRO A 130 3.32 -3.63 14.47
N ALA A 131 2.77 -4.66 13.83
CA ALA A 131 3.19 -5.12 12.51
C ALA A 131 3.06 -3.99 11.48
N SER A 132 3.87 -4.05 10.43
CA SER A 132 3.80 -3.11 9.31
C SER A 132 3.46 -3.85 8.03
N GLU A 133 2.98 -3.11 7.02
CA GLU A 133 2.79 -3.65 5.66
C GLU A 133 4.04 -4.37 5.15
N ARG A 134 5.23 -3.81 5.42
CA ARG A 134 6.51 -4.44 5.08
C ARG A 134 6.75 -5.77 5.82
N ALA A 135 6.34 -5.88 7.09
CA ALA A 135 6.41 -7.14 7.83
C ALA A 135 5.47 -8.18 7.23
N ALA A 136 4.24 -7.79 6.86
CA ALA A 136 3.29 -8.68 6.19
C ALA A 136 3.83 -9.18 4.83
N ARG A 137 4.41 -8.30 4.01
CA ARG A 137 5.06 -8.70 2.74
C ARG A 137 6.23 -9.66 2.97
N GLY A 138 7.05 -9.42 4.00
CA GLY A 138 8.15 -10.31 4.36
C GLY A 138 7.68 -11.68 4.86
N PHE A 139 6.60 -11.71 5.64
CA PHE A 139 5.99 -12.95 6.12
C PHE A 139 5.44 -13.78 4.95
N ASP A 140 4.72 -13.14 4.02
CA ASP A 140 4.25 -13.78 2.79
C ASP A 140 5.39 -14.34 1.94
N ALA A 141 6.50 -13.59 1.80
CA ALA A 141 7.67 -14.07 1.06
C ALA A 141 8.26 -15.35 1.69
N ALA A 142 8.30 -15.42 3.03
CA ALA A 142 8.75 -16.62 3.74
C ALA A 142 7.78 -17.80 3.55
N LEU A 143 6.46 -17.55 3.63
CA LEU A 143 5.44 -18.58 3.37
C LEU A 143 5.49 -19.11 1.93
N LEU A 144 5.70 -18.23 0.95
CA LEU A 144 5.86 -18.59 -0.44
C LEU A 144 7.10 -19.48 -0.65
N LEU A 145 8.24 -19.11 -0.05
CA LEU A 145 9.46 -19.90 -0.11
C LEU A 145 9.27 -21.28 0.55
N ASP A 146 8.67 -21.32 1.73
CA ASP A 146 8.36 -22.56 2.45
C ASP A 146 7.46 -23.50 1.62
N ALA A 147 6.39 -22.97 1.02
CA ALA A 147 5.52 -23.72 0.14
C ALA A 147 6.27 -24.29 -1.08
N ALA A 148 7.11 -23.48 -1.71
CA ALA A 148 7.90 -23.91 -2.87
C ALA A 148 8.91 -25.02 -2.51
N VAL A 149 9.61 -24.88 -1.38
CA VAL A 149 10.56 -25.90 -0.89
C VAL A 149 9.85 -27.21 -0.54
N LYS A 150 8.68 -27.14 0.11
CA LYS A 150 7.85 -28.31 0.43
C LYS A 150 7.35 -29.01 -0.83
N ALA A 151 6.87 -28.27 -1.82
CA ALA A 151 6.41 -28.82 -3.08
C ALA A 151 7.52 -29.53 -3.88
N ASN A 152 8.80 -29.21 -3.61
CA ASN A 152 9.94 -29.88 -4.21
C ASN A 152 10.64 -30.87 -3.25
N ASN A 153 9.98 -31.31 -2.19
CA ASN A 153 10.51 -32.25 -1.19
C ASN A 153 11.89 -31.83 -0.64
N GLY A 154 12.10 -30.53 -0.43
CA GLY A 154 13.36 -29.97 0.08
C GLY A 154 14.48 -29.84 -0.95
N LYS A 155 14.27 -30.24 -2.21
CA LYS A 155 15.30 -30.13 -3.26
C LYS A 155 15.38 -28.69 -3.77
N THR A 156 16.41 -27.96 -3.38
CA THR A 156 16.59 -26.55 -3.80
C THR A 156 17.54 -26.36 -4.98
N HIS A 157 18.26 -27.41 -5.38
CA HIS A 157 19.22 -27.36 -6.49
C HIS A 157 18.55 -27.39 -7.88
N ASP A 158 17.33 -27.92 -7.97
CA ASP A 158 16.53 -27.90 -9.20
C ASP A 158 15.86 -26.53 -9.37
N SER A 159 16.56 -25.64 -10.07
CA SER A 159 16.13 -24.26 -10.27
C SER A 159 14.84 -24.14 -11.09
N GLU A 160 14.57 -25.05 -12.02
CA GLU A 160 13.33 -25.02 -12.81
C GLU A 160 12.13 -25.48 -11.98
N ALA A 161 12.29 -26.58 -11.23
CA ALA A 161 11.24 -27.03 -10.32
C ALA A 161 10.94 -25.98 -9.23
N MET A 162 11.96 -25.33 -8.69
CA MET A 162 11.78 -24.23 -7.73
C MET A 162 11.05 -23.03 -8.34
N ARG A 163 11.42 -22.60 -9.57
CA ARG A 163 10.70 -21.53 -10.29
C ARG A 163 9.24 -21.89 -10.51
N ALA A 164 8.95 -23.12 -10.95
CA ALA A 164 7.59 -23.59 -11.16
C ALA A 164 6.78 -23.57 -9.86
N ALA A 165 7.38 -24.04 -8.75
CA ALA A 165 6.71 -24.05 -7.45
C ALA A 165 6.42 -22.64 -6.91
N LEU A 166 7.36 -21.70 -7.06
CA LEU A 166 7.15 -20.30 -6.68
C LEU A 166 6.02 -19.65 -7.48
N ARG A 167 5.92 -19.93 -8.78
CA ARG A 167 4.88 -19.36 -9.65
C ARG A 167 3.48 -19.77 -9.26
N ARG A 168 3.28 -21.01 -8.76
CA ARG A 168 1.97 -21.47 -8.30
C ARG A 168 1.43 -20.70 -7.10
N ALA A 169 2.32 -20.09 -6.30
CA ALA A 169 1.96 -19.28 -5.14
C ALA A 169 0.98 -19.97 -4.16
N GLU A 170 1.17 -21.27 -3.94
CA GLU A 170 0.31 -22.11 -3.09
C GLU A 170 0.61 -21.91 -1.59
N PHE A 171 0.35 -20.70 -1.08
CA PHE A 171 0.56 -20.37 0.32
C PHE A 171 -0.60 -19.53 0.89
N PRO A 172 -0.90 -19.65 2.19
CA PRO A 172 -1.95 -18.87 2.83
C PRO A 172 -1.46 -17.45 3.14
N SER A 173 -1.55 -16.54 2.16
CA SER A 173 -1.14 -15.14 2.35
C SER A 173 -1.89 -14.48 3.52
N VAL A 174 -1.15 -13.74 4.35
CA VAL A 174 -1.72 -12.91 5.43
C VAL A 174 -2.45 -11.69 4.89
N ARG A 175 -2.30 -11.40 3.59
CA ARG A 175 -2.95 -10.30 2.86
C ARG A 175 -4.25 -10.75 2.19
N GLY A 176 -4.65 -12.01 2.36
CA GLY A 176 -5.85 -12.57 1.76
C GLY A 176 -5.55 -13.23 0.41
N LEU A 177 -6.34 -12.91 -0.62
CA LEU A 177 -6.15 -13.49 -1.94
C LEU A 177 -4.78 -13.07 -2.52
N PHE A 178 -4.02 -14.06 -2.99
CA PHE A 178 -2.73 -13.83 -3.61
C PHE A 178 -2.46 -14.86 -4.71
N HIS A 179 -2.29 -14.37 -5.92
CA HIS A 179 -1.81 -15.16 -7.06
C HIS A 179 -0.84 -14.33 -7.88
N PHE A 180 0.07 -14.96 -8.62
CA PHE A 180 0.85 -14.23 -9.61
C PHE A 180 0.08 -14.13 -10.92
N ASN A 181 0.15 -12.96 -11.55
CA ASN A 181 -0.16 -12.80 -12.96
C ASN A 181 1.02 -13.35 -13.80
N HIS A 182 0.83 -13.48 -15.12
CA HIS A 182 1.85 -14.01 -16.02
C HIS A 182 3.15 -13.17 -16.04
N ASN A 183 3.11 -11.90 -15.61
CA ASN A 183 4.29 -11.05 -15.48
C ASN A 183 4.94 -11.09 -14.07
N HIS A 184 4.56 -12.08 -13.23
CA HIS A 184 4.94 -12.19 -11.81
C HIS A 184 4.48 -11.03 -10.91
N GLN A 185 3.65 -10.11 -11.39
CA GLN A 185 2.99 -9.15 -10.49
C GLN A 185 1.87 -9.84 -9.72
N PRO A 186 1.69 -9.55 -8.43
CA PRO A 186 0.64 -10.16 -7.65
C PRO A 186 -0.73 -9.61 -8.05
N ILE A 187 -1.69 -10.52 -8.16
CA ILE A 187 -3.12 -10.26 -8.20
C ILE A 187 -3.60 -10.36 -6.76
N MET A 188 -4.03 -9.23 -6.20
CA MET A 188 -4.33 -9.14 -4.78
C MET A 188 -5.28 -7.98 -4.45
N PRO A 189 -5.90 -7.97 -3.26
CA PRO A 189 -6.73 -6.86 -2.81
C PRO A 189 -5.94 -5.56 -2.61
N TYR A 190 -6.61 -4.44 -2.81
CA TYR A 190 -6.14 -3.11 -2.44
C TYR A 190 -7.24 -2.38 -1.65
N HIS A 191 -6.82 -1.74 -0.56
CA HIS A 191 -7.69 -1.10 0.41
C HIS A 191 -7.40 0.40 0.49
N LEU A 192 -8.45 1.20 0.58
CA LEU A 192 -8.34 2.57 1.05
C LEU A 192 -8.23 2.51 2.57
N ILE A 193 -7.19 3.14 3.09
CA ILE A 193 -6.87 3.16 4.51
C ILE A 193 -6.75 4.59 5.00
N LYS A 194 -6.95 4.77 6.30
CA LYS A 194 -6.56 5.99 7.00
C LYS A 194 -5.67 5.67 8.18
N VAL A 195 -4.89 6.64 8.63
CA VAL A 195 -4.20 6.55 9.91
C VAL A 195 -5.20 6.79 11.03
N GLY A 196 -5.21 5.88 12.00
CA GLY A 196 -6.02 5.95 13.21
C GLY A 196 -5.26 5.40 14.42
N ARG A 197 -5.96 4.82 15.39
CA ARG A 197 -5.35 4.32 16.63
C ARG A 197 -5.77 2.88 16.93
N ASP A 198 -4.82 2.07 17.38
CA ASP A 198 -5.11 0.75 17.92
C ASP A 198 -5.74 0.84 19.33
N ALA A 199 -6.18 -0.30 19.86
CA ALA A 199 -6.75 -0.37 21.21
C ALA A 199 -5.80 0.04 22.35
N LYS A 200 -4.48 0.14 22.07
CA LYS A 200 -3.45 0.60 22.99
C LYS A 200 -3.12 2.10 22.79
N GLY A 201 -3.87 2.81 21.94
CA GLY A 201 -3.68 4.22 21.63
C GLY A 201 -2.53 4.51 20.67
N ARG A 202 -1.88 3.49 20.10
CA ARG A 202 -0.74 3.67 19.18
C ARG A 202 -1.26 3.94 17.77
N LEU A 203 -0.56 4.80 17.03
CA LEU A 203 -0.90 5.09 15.63
C LEU A 203 -0.80 3.82 14.78
N THR A 204 -1.83 3.57 13.98
CA THR A 204 -1.97 2.39 13.12
C THR A 204 -2.71 2.75 11.83
N HIS A 205 -2.91 1.77 10.95
CA HIS A 205 -3.78 1.87 9.78
C HIS A 205 -5.13 1.22 10.05
N GLU A 206 -6.19 1.90 9.63
CA GLU A 206 -7.57 1.45 9.67
C GLU A 206 -8.11 1.36 8.24
N THR A 207 -8.79 0.27 7.92
CA THR A 207 -9.43 0.08 6.62
C THR A 207 -10.68 0.95 6.52
N MET A 208 -10.75 1.79 5.49
CA MET A 208 -11.96 2.54 5.15
C MET A 208 -12.82 1.76 4.15
N ALA A 209 -12.20 1.19 3.13
CA ALA A 209 -12.88 0.46 2.08
C ALA A 209 -11.94 -0.50 1.35
N THR A 210 -12.48 -1.55 0.74
CA THR A 210 -11.75 -2.36 -0.24
C THR A 210 -12.01 -1.79 -1.63
N LEU A 211 -10.99 -1.23 -2.27
CA LEU A 211 -11.10 -0.61 -3.60
C LEU A 211 -11.09 -1.67 -4.72
N SER A 212 -10.32 -2.74 -4.51
CA SER A 212 -10.30 -3.90 -5.41
C SER A 212 -10.07 -5.17 -4.60
N ARG A 213 -10.72 -6.26 -5.00
CA ARG A 213 -10.49 -7.60 -4.43
C ARG A 213 -9.44 -8.39 -5.21
N GLU A 214 -9.22 -8.04 -6.48
CA GLU A 214 -8.27 -8.68 -7.39
C GLU A 214 -7.66 -7.61 -8.30
N TRP A 215 -6.86 -6.70 -7.74
CA TRP A 215 -6.18 -5.71 -8.56
C TRP A 215 -5.17 -6.42 -9.47
N ARG A 216 -5.20 -6.10 -10.76
CA ARG A 216 -4.31 -6.65 -11.78
C ARG A 216 -3.56 -5.50 -12.42
N ASP A 217 -2.27 -5.71 -12.69
CA ASP A 217 -1.47 -4.77 -13.45
C ASP A 217 -2.08 -4.55 -14.85
N PRO A 218 -2.53 -3.32 -15.18
CA PRO A 218 -3.14 -3.03 -16.48
C PRO A 218 -2.14 -3.11 -17.64
N HIS A 219 -0.83 -3.08 -17.35
CA HIS A 219 0.24 -3.16 -18.34
C HIS A 219 0.80 -4.58 -18.50
N THR A 220 0.14 -5.59 -17.90
CA THR A 220 0.59 -6.98 -17.95
C THR A 220 0.83 -7.47 -19.38
N ALA A 221 -0.05 -7.09 -20.33
CA ALA A 221 0.06 -7.45 -21.74
C ALA A 221 1.27 -6.84 -22.47
N SER A 222 1.88 -5.79 -21.93
CA SER A 222 3.12 -5.19 -22.46
C SER A 222 4.36 -5.94 -21.99
N CYS A 223 4.22 -6.89 -21.07
CA CYS A 223 5.30 -7.73 -20.58
C CYS A 223 5.44 -8.96 -21.49
N GLY A 224 6.58 -9.11 -22.17
CA GLY A 224 6.87 -10.29 -23.01
C GLY A 224 7.13 -11.60 -22.22
N LEU A 225 6.82 -11.58 -20.94
CA LEU A 225 6.91 -12.68 -20.02
C LEU A 225 5.65 -13.57 -20.21
N HIS A 226 5.76 -14.86 -20.57
CA HIS A 226 4.62 -15.76 -20.84
C HIS A 226 4.74 -17.15 -20.19
N TRP A 227 3.99 -17.42 -19.10
CA TRP A 227 3.97 -18.72 -18.39
C TRP A 227 2.61 -19.39 -18.52
N PRO A 228 2.53 -20.74 -18.46
CA PRO A 228 1.37 -21.50 -18.93
C PRO A 228 0.16 -21.56 -17.99
N GLU A 229 0.15 -20.84 -16.86
CA GLU A 229 -0.96 -20.91 -15.91
C GLU A 229 -1.58 -19.51 -15.75
N GLU A 230 -2.66 -19.26 -16.50
CA GLU A 230 -3.47 -18.07 -16.30
C GLU A 230 -4.25 -18.21 -14.99
N TYR A 231 -4.16 -17.22 -14.10
CA TYR A 231 -5.02 -17.17 -12.93
C TYR A 231 -6.47 -16.93 -13.38
N VAL A 232 -7.25 -18.02 -13.39
CA VAL A 232 -8.70 -17.99 -13.59
C VAL A 232 -9.36 -17.54 -12.28
N PRO A 233 -10.15 -16.44 -12.28
CA PRO A 233 -10.84 -15.97 -11.07
C PRO A 233 -11.63 -17.10 -10.42
N VAL A 234 -11.49 -17.28 -9.10
CA VAL A 234 -12.32 -18.22 -8.37
C VAL A 234 -13.74 -17.66 -8.33
N ALA A 235 -14.66 -18.22 -9.15
CA ALA A 235 -16.07 -17.82 -9.11
C ALA A 235 -16.61 -18.01 -7.68
N PRO A 236 -17.27 -16.99 -7.08
CA PRO A 236 -17.82 -17.13 -5.75
C PRO A 236 -18.82 -18.30 -5.74
N LYS A 237 -18.63 -19.26 -4.81
CA LYS A 237 -19.59 -20.35 -4.62
C LYS A 237 -20.97 -19.73 -4.39
N PRO A 238 -22.02 -20.17 -5.11
CA PRO A 238 -23.37 -19.66 -4.87
C PRO A 238 -23.71 -19.88 -3.39
N THR A 239 -24.05 -18.81 -2.70
CA THR A 239 -24.58 -18.86 -1.34
C THR A 239 -25.83 -19.73 -1.38
N LYS A 240 -25.79 -20.87 -0.67
CA LYS A 240 -27.02 -21.63 -0.40
C LYS A 240 -27.96 -20.68 0.33
N LYS A 241 -29.03 -20.28 -0.34
CA LYS A 241 -30.20 -19.70 0.33
C LYS A 241 -30.76 -20.82 1.21
N ASN A 242 -30.61 -20.66 2.53
CA ASN A 242 -31.41 -21.38 3.51
C ASN A 242 -32.65 -20.55 3.82
#